data_AF-A0A820P0U2-F1
#
_entry.id   AF-A0A820P0U2-F1
#
_cell.length_a   1.000
_cell.length_b   1.000
_cell.length_c   1.000
_cell.angle_alpha   90.00
_cell.angle_beta   90.00
_cell.angle_gamma   90.00
#
_symmetry.space_group_name_H-M   'P 1'
#
loop_
_entity.id
_entity.type
_entity.pdbx_description
1 polymer ?
#
loop_
_entity_poly.entity_id
_entity_poly.type
_entity_poly.pdbx_seq_one_letter_code
_entity_poly.pdbx_strand_id
1 'polypeptide(L)'
;MRRIAITVSISLVLLFVVLSIWESGLFKLHPSLMAAGYLGCMFQAIYIFSTDHTSRSRTLTRKKQILIHSLLQVGTIICSIIAFIAIYLNKQQRNKPHFTTWHGLIGLIAFIWSLLQAIAGLFLTIFQQYLHSLRLTYAQLRIYHDTSC
;
A
#
# COMPACT_ATOMS: atom_id res chain seq x y z
N MET A 1 19.14 -8.40 -7.31
CA MET A 1 18.09 -8.33 -6.27
C MET A 1 16.80 -7.65 -6.73
N ARG A 2 16.80 -6.42 -7.28
CA ARG A 2 15.57 -5.72 -7.73
C ARG A 2 14.68 -6.49 -8.72
N ARG A 3 15.27 -7.16 -9.72
CA ARG A 3 14.49 -7.99 -10.67
C ARG A 3 13.79 -9.15 -9.97
N ILE A 4 14.44 -9.80 -9.01
CA ILE A 4 13.89 -10.90 -8.22
C ILE A 4 12.71 -10.39 -7.39
N ALA A 5 12.85 -9.25 -6.70
CA ALA A 5 11.75 -8.66 -5.92
C ALA A 5 10.52 -8.33 -6.78
N ILE A 6 10.73 -7.80 -7.98
CA ILE A 6 9.65 -7.52 -8.95
C ILE A 6 9.00 -8.84 -9.40
N THR A 7 9.79 -9.82 -9.82
CA THR A 7 9.28 -11.12 -10.26
C THR A 7 8.47 -11.80 -9.16
N VAL A 8 8.99 -11.86 -7.93
CA VAL A 8 8.30 -12.46 -6.78
C VAL A 8 6.97 -11.76 -6.50
N SER A 9 6.97 -10.43 -6.46
CA SER A 9 5.76 -9.62 -6.26
C SER A 9 4.70 -9.90 -7.34
N ILE A 10 5.09 -9.91 -8.62
CA ILE A 10 4.20 -10.24 -9.73
C ILE A 10 3.67 -11.67 -9.62
N SER A 11 4.55 -12.65 -9.35
CA SER A 11 4.16 -14.04 -9.18
C SER A 11 3.16 -14.24 -8.03
N LEU A 12 3.34 -13.53 -6.91
CA LEU A 12 2.39 -13.57 -5.80
C LEU A 12 1.04 -12.94 -6.18
N VAL A 13 1.03 -11.79 -6.86
CA VAL A 13 -0.21 -11.18 -7.34
C VAL A 13 -0.95 -12.13 -8.31
N LEU A 14 -0.23 -12.71 -9.27
CA LEU A 14 -0.81 -13.65 -10.23
C LEU A 14 -1.37 -14.90 -9.53
N LEU A 15 -0.66 -15.42 -8.53
CA LEU A 15 -1.15 -16.54 -7.72
C LEU A 15 -2.50 -16.20 -7.07
N PHE A 16 -2.61 -15.06 -6.38
CA PHE A 16 -3.86 -14.65 -5.75
C PHE A 16 -4.99 -14.40 -6.76
N VAL A 17 -4.68 -13.83 -7.93
CA VAL A 17 -5.65 -13.66 -9.02
C VAL A 17 -6.17 -15.01 -9.50
N VAL A 18 -5.28 -15.97 -9.75
CA VAL A 18 -5.64 -17.33 -10.20
C VAL A 18 -6.49 -18.06 -9.16
N LEU A 19 -6.10 -17.99 -7.88
CA LEU A 19 -6.87 -18.58 -6.79
C LEU A 19 -8.28 -17.96 -6.68
N SER A 20 -8.40 -16.67 -6.98
CA SER A 20 -9.69 -15.96 -6.94
C SER A 20 -10.64 -16.32 -8.08
N ILE A 21 -10.18 -16.98 -9.15
CA ILE A 21 -11.04 -17.35 -10.29
C ILE A 21 -12.16 -18.31 -9.87
N TRP A 22 -11.88 -19.17 -8.89
CA TRP A 22 -12.83 -20.16 -8.37
C TRP A 22 -13.92 -19.54 -7.48
N GLU A 23 -13.76 -18.27 -7.11
CA GLU A 23 -14.69 -17.57 -6.24
C GLU A 23 -15.82 -16.89 -7.02
N SER A 24 -17.04 -16.95 -6.47
CA SER A 24 -18.25 -16.42 -7.12
C SER A 24 -18.61 -15.01 -6.65
N GLY A 25 -19.19 -14.23 -7.56
CA GLY A 25 -19.69 -12.89 -7.27
C GLY A 25 -18.58 -11.86 -7.08
N LEU A 26 -18.83 -10.88 -6.20
CA LEU A 26 -17.90 -9.78 -5.91
C LEU A 26 -16.72 -10.20 -5.01
N PHE A 27 -16.79 -11.39 -4.39
CA PHE A 27 -15.73 -11.87 -3.49
C PHE A 27 -14.39 -12.02 -4.21
N LYS A 28 -14.36 -12.53 -5.44
CA LYS A 28 -13.12 -12.71 -6.23
C LYS A 28 -12.30 -11.43 -6.42
N LEU A 29 -12.98 -10.27 -6.44
CA LEU A 29 -12.32 -8.97 -6.58
C LEU A 29 -11.53 -8.62 -5.32
N HIS A 30 -11.98 -9.05 -4.14
CA HIS A 30 -11.36 -8.70 -2.87
C HIS A 30 -9.92 -9.25 -2.75
N PRO A 31 -9.65 -10.58 -2.78
CA PRO A 31 -8.29 -11.09 -2.67
C PRO A 31 -7.42 -10.67 -3.87
N SER A 32 -7.97 -10.59 -5.08
CA SER A 32 -7.24 -10.13 -6.27
C SER A 32 -6.74 -8.70 -6.14
N LEU A 33 -7.63 -7.76 -5.79
CA LEU A 33 -7.28 -6.34 -5.66
C LEU A 33 -6.47 -6.05 -4.40
N MET A 34 -6.71 -6.77 -3.29
CA MET A 34 -5.86 -6.68 -2.11
C MET A 34 -4.44 -7.13 -2.42
N ALA A 35 -4.26 -8.24 -3.15
CA ALA A 35 -2.94 -8.69 -3.58
C ALA A 35 -2.27 -7.68 -4.52
N ALA A 36 -2.99 -7.20 -5.54
CA ALA A 36 -2.45 -6.19 -6.47
C ALA A 36 -2.03 -4.90 -5.74
N GLY A 37 -2.83 -4.42 -4.80
CA GLY A 37 -2.53 -3.23 -4.00
C GLY A 37 -1.36 -3.45 -3.03
N TYR A 38 -1.46 -4.40 -2.12
CA TYR A 38 -0.48 -4.58 -1.03
C TYR A 38 0.78 -5.33 -1.49
N LEU A 39 0.63 -6.49 -2.15
CA LEU A 39 1.78 -7.32 -2.56
C LEU A 39 2.43 -6.80 -3.86
N GLY A 40 1.65 -6.13 -4.70
CA GLY A 40 2.13 -5.45 -5.90
C GLY A 40 2.60 -4.04 -5.60
N CYS A 41 1.67 -3.09 -5.56
CA CYS A 41 1.98 -1.66 -5.52
C CYS A 41 2.74 -1.25 -4.24
N MET A 42 2.22 -1.55 -3.05
CA MET A 42 2.81 -1.11 -1.78
C MET A 42 4.20 -1.71 -1.56
N PHE A 43 4.36 -3.01 -1.80
CA PHE A 43 5.66 -3.67 -1.70
C PHE A 43 6.71 -3.01 -2.61
N GLN A 44 6.38 -2.74 -3.88
CA GLN A 44 7.29 -2.05 -4.79
C GLN A 44 7.55 -0.59 -4.35
N ALA A 45 6.54 0.08 -3.80
CA ALA A 45 6.65 1.45 -3.28
C ALA A 45 7.65 1.55 -2.13
N ILE A 46 7.68 0.55 -1.24
CA ILE A 46 8.65 0.50 -0.14
C ILE A 46 10.01 0.04 -0.66
N TYR A 47 10.04 -0.96 -1.52
CA TYR A 47 11.27 -1.55 -2.05
C TYR A 47 12.14 -0.53 -2.81
N ILE A 48 11.54 0.50 -3.43
CA ILE A 48 12.28 1.57 -4.14
C ILE A 48 13.28 2.31 -3.23
N PHE A 49 13.04 2.31 -1.92
CA PHE A 49 13.91 2.92 -0.92
C PHE A 49 14.87 1.92 -0.24
N SER A 50 14.66 0.61 -0.39
CA SER A 50 15.48 -0.45 0.24
C SER A 50 16.84 -0.70 -0.43
N THR A 51 17.28 0.18 -1.34
CA THR A 51 18.46 -0.13 -2.14
C THR A 51 19.76 0.08 -1.35
N ASP A 52 20.42 -1.05 -1.11
CA ASP A 52 21.84 -1.25 -0.83
C ASP A 52 22.76 -0.31 -1.63
N HIS A 53 23.89 0.09 -1.05
CA HIS A 53 24.85 1.08 -1.56
C HIS A 53 25.51 0.77 -2.93
N THR A 54 25.07 -0.25 -3.67
CA THR A 54 25.69 -0.71 -4.92
C THR A 54 25.19 0.06 -6.15
N SER A 55 26.06 0.98 -6.58
CA SER A 55 26.31 1.63 -7.89
C SER A 55 25.17 2.09 -8.81
N ARG A 56 23.98 1.47 -8.85
CA ARG A 56 22.90 1.81 -9.80
C ARG A 56 21.75 2.63 -9.21
N SER A 57 21.64 2.71 -7.88
CA SER A 57 20.74 3.67 -7.20
C SER A 57 21.15 5.13 -7.38
N ARG A 58 22.34 5.40 -7.94
CA ARG A 58 22.78 6.77 -8.30
C ARG A 58 22.01 7.37 -9.48
N THR A 59 21.18 6.60 -10.19
CA THR A 59 20.50 7.06 -11.41
C THR A 59 19.13 7.72 -11.18
N LEU A 60 18.44 7.41 -10.08
CA LEU A 60 17.17 8.04 -9.74
C LEU A 60 17.38 9.09 -8.65
N THR A 61 17.01 10.33 -8.92
CA THR A 61 17.03 11.38 -7.90
C THR A 61 16.01 11.04 -6.80
N ARG A 62 16.28 11.46 -5.56
CA ARG A 62 15.36 11.27 -4.43
C ARG A 62 13.95 11.78 -4.74
N LYS A 63 13.85 12.90 -5.46
CA LYS A 63 12.57 13.44 -5.96
C LYS A 63 11.79 12.45 -6.84
N LYS A 64 12.48 11.77 -7.77
CA LYS A 64 11.85 10.73 -8.62
C LYS A 64 11.43 9.50 -7.81
N GLN A 65 12.23 9.08 -6.83
CA GLN A 65 11.86 7.96 -5.95
C GLN A 65 10.60 8.27 -5.13
N ILE A 66 10.51 9.48 -4.56
CA ILE A 66 9.31 9.95 -3.83
C ILE A 66 8.11 9.98 -4.77
N LEU A 67 8.24 10.53 -5.98
CA LEU A 67 7.14 10.54 -6.96
C LEU A 67 6.63 9.13 -7.26
N ILE A 68 7.53 8.18 -7.57
CA ILE A 68 7.15 6.80 -7.87
C ILE A 68 6.52 6.13 -6.65
N HIS A 69 7.08 6.34 -5.46
CA HIS A 69 6.50 5.84 -4.21
C HIS A 69 5.08 6.37 -4.01
N SER A 70 4.86 7.69 -4.13
CA SER A 70 3.54 8.30 -3.98
C SER A 70 2.54 7.77 -5.00
N LEU A 71 2.93 7.63 -6.28
CA LEU A 71 2.06 7.07 -7.32
C LEU A 71 1.67 5.62 -7.02
N LEU A 72 2.62 4.80 -6.61
CA LEU A 72 2.35 3.41 -6.24
C LEU A 72 1.46 3.31 -4.99
N GLN A 73 1.65 4.18 -3.99
CA GLN A 73 0.77 4.22 -2.81
C GLN A 73 -0.64 4.66 -3.15
N VAL A 74 -0.82 5.63 -4.06
CA VAL A 74 -2.16 5.98 -4.56
C VAL A 74 -2.81 4.76 -5.24
N GLY A 75 -2.06 4.01 -6.04
CA GLY A 75 -2.51 2.74 -6.61
C GLY A 75 -2.96 1.74 -5.54
N THR A 76 -2.16 1.54 -4.49
CA THR A 76 -2.51 0.70 -3.33
C THR A 76 -3.84 1.11 -2.71
N ILE A 77 -4.04 2.42 -2.45
CA ILE A 77 -5.25 2.93 -1.81
C ILE A 77 -6.47 2.73 -2.71
N ILE A 78 -6.36 3.02 -4.00
CA ILE A 78 -7.47 2.81 -4.97
C ILE A 78 -7.87 1.32 -5.01
N CYS A 79 -6.89 0.42 -5.18
CA CYS A 79 -7.15 -1.02 -5.17
C CYS A 79 -7.81 -1.47 -3.87
N SER A 80 -7.32 -0.98 -2.73
CA SER A 80 -7.84 -1.33 -1.40
C SER A 80 -9.27 -0.85 -1.19
N ILE A 81 -9.59 0.39 -1.59
CA ILE A 81 -10.95 0.94 -1.50
C ILE A 81 -11.92 0.07 -2.31
N ILE A 82 -11.58 -0.22 -3.58
CA ILE A 82 -12.43 -1.04 -4.44
C ILE A 82 -12.60 -2.45 -3.85
N ALA A 83 -11.51 -3.04 -3.32
CA ALA A 83 -11.55 -4.35 -2.68
C ALA A 83 -12.41 -4.38 -1.40
N PHE A 84 -12.38 -3.33 -0.57
CA PHE A 84 -13.23 -3.19 0.62
C PHE A 84 -14.70 -3.00 0.26
N ILE A 85 -14.99 -2.18 -0.76
CA ILE A 85 -16.36 -2.01 -1.27
C ILE A 85 -16.88 -3.36 -1.80
N ALA A 86 -16.09 -4.09 -2.58
CA ALA A 86 -16.48 -5.38 -3.14
C ALA A 86 -16.83 -6.42 -2.06
N ILE A 87 -16.00 -6.56 -1.01
CA ILE A 87 -16.28 -7.50 0.09
C ILE A 87 -17.48 -7.06 0.92
N TYR A 88 -17.65 -5.75 1.14
CA TYR A 88 -18.79 -5.20 1.88
C TYR A 88 -20.11 -5.50 1.17
N LEU A 89 -20.18 -5.20 -0.13
CA LEU A 89 -21.35 -5.46 -0.97
C LEU A 89 -21.63 -6.96 -1.10
N ASN A 90 -20.59 -7.79 -1.28
CA ASN A 90 -20.75 -9.25 -1.33
C ASN A 90 -21.37 -9.80 -0.05
N LYS A 91 -20.94 -9.31 1.12
CA LYS A 91 -21.50 -9.72 2.42
C LYS A 91 -22.92 -9.24 2.61
N GLN A 92 -23.23 -8.00 2.22
CA GLN A 92 -24.59 -7.45 2.21
C GLN A 92 -25.54 -8.30 1.35
N GLN A 93 -25.19 -8.59 0.10
CA GLN A 93 -26.00 -9.41 -0.81
C GLN A 93 -26.25 -10.84 -0.29
N ARG A 94 -25.34 -11.37 0.53
CA ARG A 94 -25.40 -12.72 1.08
C ARG A 94 -25.91 -12.74 2.53
N ASN A 95 -26.38 -11.62 3.06
CA ASN A 95 -26.83 -11.44 4.46
C ASN A 95 -25.82 -11.98 5.49
N LYS A 96 -24.52 -11.82 5.22
CA LYS A 96 -23.45 -12.27 6.12
C LYS A 96 -22.99 -11.11 7.02
N PRO A 97 -22.67 -11.36 8.29
CA PRO A 97 -22.19 -10.32 9.18
C PRO A 97 -20.80 -9.80 8.76
N HIS A 98 -20.55 -8.52 9.05
CA HIS A 98 -19.31 -7.81 8.73
C HIS A 98 -18.35 -7.83 9.92
N PHE A 99 -17.05 -7.88 9.63
CA PHE A 99 -15.97 -7.73 10.63
C PHE A 99 -16.01 -8.68 11.84
N THR A 100 -16.62 -9.86 11.72
CA THR A 100 -16.70 -10.84 12.81
C THR A 100 -15.48 -11.75 12.95
N THR A 101 -14.61 -11.79 11.94
CA THR A 101 -13.42 -12.65 11.93
C THR A 101 -12.16 -11.83 12.24
N TRP A 102 -11.15 -12.49 12.80
CA TRP A 102 -9.82 -11.89 13.01
C TRP A 102 -9.24 -11.28 11.73
N HIS A 103 -9.37 -12.00 10.61
CA HIS A 103 -8.94 -11.49 9.30
C HIS A 103 -9.68 -10.19 8.92
N GLY A 104 -11.00 -10.13 9.12
CA GLY A 104 -11.78 -8.93 8.82
C GLY A 104 -11.40 -7.73 9.69
N LEU A 105 -11.13 -7.95 10.97
CA LEU A 105 -10.72 -6.90 11.91
C LEU A 105 -9.30 -6.39 11.62
N ILE A 106 -8.33 -7.30 11.49
CA ILE A 106 -6.94 -6.95 11.21
C ILE A 106 -6.83 -6.27 9.84
N GLY A 107 -7.54 -6.77 8.83
CA GLY A 107 -7.59 -6.15 7.51
C GLY A 107 -8.15 -4.73 7.54
N LEU A 108 -9.21 -4.49 8.32
CA LEU A 108 -9.78 -3.15 8.47
C LEU A 108 -8.79 -2.19 9.15
N ILE A 109 -8.12 -2.63 10.22
CA ILE A 109 -7.10 -1.83 10.92
C ILE A 109 -5.97 -1.48 9.95
N ALA A 110 -5.46 -2.46 9.19
CA ALA A 110 -4.38 -2.25 8.22
C ALA A 110 -4.79 -1.26 7.11
N PHE A 111 -6.03 -1.33 6.64
CA PHE A 111 -6.56 -0.39 5.64
C PHE A 111 -6.66 1.04 6.17
N ILE A 112 -7.25 1.21 7.36
CA ILE A 112 -7.35 2.52 8.01
C ILE A 112 -5.94 3.09 8.24
N TRP A 113 -5.01 2.27 8.73
CA TRP A 113 -3.63 2.69 8.94
C TRP A 113 -2.95 3.11 7.64
N SER A 114 -3.15 2.36 6.55
CA SER A 114 -2.60 2.70 5.24
C SER A 114 -3.15 4.02 4.69
N LEU A 115 -4.44 4.29 4.91
CA LEU A 115 -5.05 5.59 4.57
C LEU A 115 -4.43 6.74 5.39
N LEU A 116 -4.27 6.55 6.70
CA LEU A 116 -3.66 7.54 7.57
C LEU A 116 -2.21 7.82 7.17
N GLN A 117 -1.43 6.78 6.86
CA GLN A 117 -0.05 6.92 6.39
C GLN A 117 0.02 7.64 5.05
N ALA A 118 -0.89 7.34 4.11
CA ALA A 118 -0.94 8.05 2.82
C ALA A 118 -1.27 9.54 3.00
N ILE A 119 -2.22 9.88 3.87
CA ILE A 119 -2.58 11.28 4.18
C ILE A 119 -1.40 11.99 4.86
N ALA A 120 -0.76 11.35 5.85
CA ALA A 120 0.40 11.89 6.54
C ALA A 120 1.56 12.14 5.56
N GLY A 121 1.86 11.20 4.67
CA GLY A 121 2.90 11.34 3.64
C GLY A 121 2.60 12.49 2.65
N LEU A 122 1.33 12.64 2.24
CA LEU A 122 0.90 13.76 1.40
C LEU A 122 1.07 15.10 2.13
N PHE A 123 0.65 15.16 3.39
CA PHE A 123 0.78 16.36 4.22
C PHE A 123 2.24 16.77 4.39
N LEU A 124 3.13 15.82 4.66
CA LEU A 124 4.58 16.05 4.76
C LEU A 124 5.19 16.57 3.45
N THR A 125 4.69 16.11 2.31
CA THR A 125 5.23 16.50 0.99
C THR A 125 4.75 17.88 0.55
N ILE A 126 3.48 18.22 0.79
CA ILE A 126 2.87 19.48 0.36
C ILE A 126 3.11 20.61 1.35
N PHE A 127 2.95 20.34 2.66
CA PHE A 127 2.99 21.36 3.71
C PHE A 127 4.35 21.45 4.39
N GLN A 128 5.41 20.92 3.78
CA GLN A 128 6.77 20.96 4.33
C GLN A 128 7.20 22.37 4.77
N GLN A 129 6.81 23.40 4.01
CA GLN A 129 7.10 24.81 4.31
C GLN A 129 6.36 25.34 5.56
N TYR A 130 5.15 24.83 5.84
CA TYR A 130 4.35 25.22 7.00
C TYR A 130 4.71 24.40 8.25
N LEU A 131 5.14 23.15 8.09
CA LEU A 131 5.63 22.33 9.21
C LEU A 131 6.89 22.91 9.85
N HIS A 132 7.76 23.53 9.04
CA HIS A 132 8.93 24.25 9.55
C HIS A 132 8.55 25.41 10.49
N SER A 133 7.40 26.07 10.30
CA SER A 133 6.95 27.15 11.20
C SER A 133 6.36 26.64 12.52
N LEU A 134 5.88 25.39 12.58
CA LEU A 134 5.32 24.76 13.78
C LEU A 134 6.37 24.08 14.68
N ARG A 135 7.66 24.23 14.39
CA ARG A 135 8.80 23.53 15.07
C ARG A 135 8.73 22.00 15.04
N LEU A 136 7.76 21.41 14.35
CA LEU A 136 7.73 19.99 14.05
C LEU A 136 8.74 19.73 12.94
N THR A 137 9.88 19.14 13.29
CA THR A 137 10.94 18.94 12.31
C THR A 137 10.55 17.79 11.39
N TYR A 138 10.73 17.95 10.08
CA TYR A 138 10.55 16.88 9.08
C TYR A 138 11.24 15.57 9.51
N ALA A 139 12.40 15.67 10.16
CA ALA A 139 13.13 14.53 10.73
C ALA A 139 12.34 13.77 11.82
N GLN A 140 11.59 14.45 12.69
CA GLN A 140 10.81 13.82 13.75
C GLN A 140 9.58 13.09 13.18
N LEU A 141 8.87 13.73 12.25
CA LEU A 141 7.71 13.13 11.59
C LEU A 141 8.11 11.97 10.67
N ARG A 142 9.31 12.04 10.07
CA ARG A 142 9.86 10.96 9.27
C ARG A 142 10.06 9.67 10.08
N ILE A 143 10.39 9.73 11.37
CA ILE A 143 10.58 8.52 12.21
C ILE A 143 9.26 7.73 12.38
N TYR A 144 8.10 8.42 12.31
CA TYR A 144 6.79 7.78 12.41
C TYR A 144 6.26 7.26 11.07
N HIS A 145 6.72 7.82 9.96
CA HIS A 145 6.38 7.39 8.60
C HIS A 145 7.31 6.26 8.11
N ASP A 146 8.61 6.44 8.32
CA ASP A 146 9.65 5.45 8.12
C ASP A 146 10.12 5.05 9.53
N THR A 147 9.84 3.84 10.01
CA THR A 147 10.41 3.31 11.26
C THR A 147 11.92 3.15 11.11
N SER A 148 12.62 4.28 11.12
CA SER A 148 14.05 4.39 10.87
C SER A 148 14.76 4.22 12.20
N CYS A 149 15.25 3.02 12.46
CA CYS A 149 16.57 2.85 13.07
C CYS A 149 17.64 3.08 11.99
#